data_AF-A0A3P7P2M1-F1
#
_entry.id   AF-A0A3P7P2M1-F1
#
_cell.length_a   1.000
_cell.length_b   1.000
_cell.length_c   1.000
_cell.angle_alpha   90.00
_cell.angle_beta   90.00
_cell.angle_gamma   90.00
#
_symmetry.space_group_name_H-M   'P 1'
#
loop_
_entity.id
_entity.type
_entity.pdbx_description
1 polymer ?
#
loop_
_entity_poly.entity_id
_entity_poly.type
_entity_poly.pdbx_seq_one_letter_code
_entity_poly.pdbx_strand_id
1 'polypeptide(L)'
;MRLFLELSPQPSLLKQTIVSEAQSKFVNERVNQIETYFGDLCSEFVSYTRRTAKLRNNGDELSKILLNYSVNEKINRTSAHTLKKFAELISNIEDYRHAEVDRLFAKVITPLSRYGDEVKKIRANLKAELSARKKEIAQLKRLGQNSVPSRAVSHTFLPAFCQLALVILIYI
;
A
#
# COMPACT_ATOMS: atom_id res chain seq x y z
N MET A 1 63.41 5.84 30.22
CA MET A 1 63.01 6.38 28.91
C MET A 1 62.06 5.37 28.25
N ARG A 2 60.80 5.77 28.05
CA ARG A 2 59.76 5.15 27.20
C ARG A 2 59.31 3.71 27.48
N LEU A 3 58.46 3.58 28.50
CA LEU A 3 57.38 2.59 28.58
C LEU A 3 56.05 3.33 28.31
N PHE A 4 55.74 3.57 27.04
CA PHE A 4 54.43 4.06 26.60
C PHE A 4 54.29 3.79 25.10
N LEU A 5 53.16 3.19 24.71
CA LEU A 5 52.63 2.90 23.36
C LEU A 5 52.60 1.40 22.99
N GLU A 6 51.55 0.71 23.45
CA GLU A 6 50.68 -0.08 22.55
C GLU A 6 49.38 -0.45 23.27
N LEU A 7 48.48 0.53 23.34
CA LEU A 7 47.04 0.30 23.37
C LEU A 7 46.56 0.37 21.92
N SER A 8 46.25 -0.78 21.31
CA SER A 8 45.46 -0.83 20.08
C SER A 8 44.11 -1.50 20.36
N PRO A 9 42.97 -0.83 20.14
CA PRO A 9 41.64 -1.39 20.41
C PRO A 9 41.18 -2.35 19.29
N GLN A 10 40.62 -3.49 19.69
CA GLN A 10 40.04 -4.54 18.85
C GLN A 10 39.03 -4.00 17.80
N PRO A 11 39.27 -4.10 16.47
CA PRO A 11 38.44 -3.45 15.44
C PRO A 11 37.22 -4.24 14.92
N SER A 12 36.90 -5.42 15.43
CA SER A 12 35.84 -6.28 14.86
C SER A 12 34.41 -5.91 15.31
N LEU A 13 34.24 -5.48 16.56
CA LEU A 13 32.92 -5.24 17.17
C LEU A 13 32.24 -3.94 16.71
N LEU A 14 33.02 -2.88 16.49
CA LEU A 14 32.53 -1.62 15.93
C LEU A 14 32.06 -1.79 14.49
N LYS A 15 32.82 -2.53 13.67
CA LYS A 15 32.41 -2.86 12.29
C LYS A 15 31.08 -3.62 12.27
N GLN A 16 30.89 -4.61 13.14
CA GLN A 16 29.66 -5.41 13.17
C GLN A 16 28.45 -4.64 13.72
N THR A 17 28.66 -3.75 14.70
CA THR A 17 27.62 -2.85 15.23
C THR A 17 27.19 -1.81 14.19
N ILE A 18 28.15 -1.21 13.48
CA ILE A 18 27.90 -0.22 12.41
C ILE A 18 27.19 -0.88 11.21
N VAL A 19 27.59 -2.10 10.82
CA VAL A 19 26.92 -2.85 9.73
C VAL A 19 25.47 -3.16 10.09
N SER A 20 25.20 -3.54 11.34
CA SER A 20 23.83 -3.79 11.80
C SER A 20 22.97 -2.52 11.91
N GLU A 21 23.56 -1.40 12.29
CA GLU A 21 22.86 -0.11 12.35
C GLU A 21 22.60 0.47 10.95
N ALA A 22 23.58 0.39 10.06
CA ALA A 22 23.46 0.81 8.66
C ALA A 22 22.41 -0.03 7.92
N GLN A 23 22.41 -1.37 8.09
CA GLN A 23 21.36 -2.23 7.55
C GLN A 23 19.98 -1.88 8.11
N SER A 24 19.88 -1.56 9.41
CA SER A 24 18.61 -1.17 10.04
C SER A 24 18.07 0.16 9.48
N LYS A 25 18.94 1.14 9.22
CA LYS A 25 18.58 2.41 8.58
C LYS A 25 18.10 2.19 7.15
N PHE A 26 18.83 1.39 6.36
CA PHE A 26 18.46 1.04 5.00
C PHE A 26 17.09 0.35 4.92
N VAL A 27 16.84 -0.66 5.76
CA VAL A 27 15.55 -1.36 5.78
C VAL A 27 14.42 -0.39 6.18
N ASN A 28 14.63 0.48 7.15
CA ASN A 28 13.64 1.48 7.57
C ASN A 28 13.32 2.47 6.45
N GLU A 29 14.32 2.99 5.74
CA GLU A 29 14.12 3.85 4.57
C GLU A 29 13.30 3.16 3.48
N ARG A 30 13.60 1.89 3.19
CA ARG A 30 12.86 1.11 2.20
C ARG A 30 11.40 0.88 2.60
N VAL A 31 11.15 0.50 3.85
CA VAL A 31 9.78 0.35 4.40
C VAL A 31 9.03 1.69 4.34
N ASN A 32 9.71 2.80 4.66
CA ASN A 32 9.09 4.12 4.60
C ASN A 32 8.69 4.51 3.19
N GLN A 33 9.58 4.32 2.22
CA GLN A 33 9.29 4.58 0.81
C GLN A 33 8.13 3.72 0.32
N ILE A 34 8.13 2.42 0.61
CA ILE A 34 7.05 1.51 0.18
C ILE A 34 5.71 1.97 0.75
N GLU A 35 5.63 2.28 2.03
CA GLU A 35 4.36 2.71 2.63
C GLU A 35 3.84 4.02 2.02
N THR A 36 4.73 4.98 1.74
CA THR A 36 4.35 6.23 1.05
C THR A 36 3.77 5.91 -0.33
N TYR A 37 4.48 5.13 -1.14
CA TYR A 37 4.00 4.76 -2.48
C TYR A 37 2.65 4.02 -2.43
N PHE A 38 2.47 3.10 -1.49
CA PHE A 38 1.20 2.38 -1.34
C PHE A 38 0.07 3.29 -0.83
N GLY A 39 0.38 4.25 0.04
CA GLY A 39 -0.56 5.27 0.46
C GLY A 39 -1.06 6.11 -0.71
N ASP A 40 -0.14 6.61 -1.53
CA ASP A 40 -0.46 7.41 -2.72
C ASP A 40 -1.25 6.58 -3.75
N LEU A 41 -0.82 5.36 -4.03
CA LEU A 41 -1.47 4.46 -4.98
C LEU A 41 -2.89 4.12 -4.53
N CYS A 42 -3.08 3.79 -3.25
CA CYS A 42 -4.40 3.50 -2.70
C CYS A 42 -5.32 4.71 -2.78
N SER A 43 -4.81 5.91 -2.45
CA SER A 43 -5.56 7.16 -2.55
C SER A 43 -6.03 7.41 -3.99
N GLU A 44 -5.14 7.20 -4.98
CA GLU A 44 -5.48 7.40 -6.39
C GLU A 44 -6.49 6.38 -6.91
N PHE A 45 -6.38 5.10 -6.56
CA PHE A 45 -7.38 4.10 -6.95
C PHE A 45 -8.76 4.36 -6.36
N VAL A 46 -8.83 4.82 -5.10
CA VAL A 46 -10.09 5.22 -4.48
C VAL A 46 -10.64 6.46 -5.20
N SER A 47 -9.80 7.43 -5.55
CA SER A 47 -10.18 8.61 -6.33
C SER A 47 -10.73 8.23 -7.70
N TYR A 48 -10.02 7.37 -8.43
CA TYR A 48 -10.43 6.82 -9.72
C TYR A 48 -11.80 6.13 -9.62
N THR A 49 -12.00 5.27 -8.64
CA THR A 49 -13.28 4.54 -8.46
C THR A 49 -14.43 5.49 -8.14
N ARG A 50 -14.21 6.55 -7.35
CA ARG A 50 -15.20 7.62 -7.12
C ARG A 50 -15.53 8.37 -8.41
N ARG A 51 -14.55 8.66 -9.27
CA ARG A 51 -14.77 9.30 -10.57
C ARG A 51 -15.59 8.40 -11.49
N THR A 52 -15.34 7.09 -11.50
CA THR A 52 -16.15 6.11 -12.25
C THR A 52 -17.59 6.07 -11.77
N ALA A 53 -17.82 6.06 -10.44
CA ALA A 53 -19.17 6.12 -9.87
C ALA A 53 -19.89 7.44 -10.21
N LYS A 54 -19.16 8.56 -10.25
CA LYS A 54 -19.72 9.85 -10.68
C LYS A 54 -20.12 9.83 -12.16
N LEU A 55 -19.31 9.21 -13.01
CA LEU A 55 -19.64 9.05 -14.43
C LEU A 55 -20.91 8.19 -14.61
N ARG A 56 -21.08 7.15 -13.78
CA ARG A 56 -22.34 6.39 -13.73
C ARG A 56 -23.54 7.28 -13.44
N ASN A 57 -23.48 8.07 -12.37
CA ASN A 57 -24.58 8.96 -12.00
C ASN A 57 -24.94 9.96 -13.11
N ASN A 58 -23.95 10.41 -13.90
CA ASN A 58 -24.19 11.30 -15.04
C ASN A 58 -24.94 10.56 -16.17
N GLY A 59 -24.61 9.30 -16.41
CA GLY A 59 -25.31 8.47 -17.39
C GLY A 59 -26.74 8.14 -16.97
N ASP A 60 -26.97 7.88 -15.67
CA ASP A 60 -28.31 7.67 -15.11
C ASP A 60 -29.20 8.90 -15.34
N GLU A 61 -28.66 10.11 -15.13
CA GLU A 61 -29.39 11.35 -15.40
C GLU A 61 -29.66 11.54 -16.89
N LEU A 62 -28.72 11.18 -17.77
CA LEU A 62 -28.94 11.24 -19.22
C LEU A 62 -30.04 10.27 -19.67
N SER A 63 -30.03 9.03 -19.16
CA SER A 63 -31.11 8.06 -19.42
C SER A 63 -32.46 8.60 -18.98
N LYS A 64 -32.53 9.19 -17.78
CA LYS A 64 -33.75 9.81 -17.24
C LYS A 64 -34.25 10.98 -18.09
N ILE A 65 -33.36 11.86 -18.56
CA ILE A 65 -33.73 12.97 -19.45
C ILE A 65 -34.33 12.44 -20.76
N LEU A 66 -33.70 11.43 -21.38
CA LEU A 66 -34.19 10.81 -22.62
C LEU A 66 -35.55 10.15 -22.42
N LEU A 67 -35.73 9.43 -21.30
CA LEU A 67 -37.00 8.79 -20.97
C LEU A 67 -38.09 9.84 -20.74
N ASN A 68 -37.79 10.93 -20.02
CA ASN A 68 -38.74 12.01 -19.80
C ASN A 68 -39.14 12.68 -21.12
N TYR A 69 -38.19 12.90 -22.04
CA TYR A 69 -38.53 13.41 -23.37
C TYR A 69 -39.41 12.41 -24.13
N SER A 70 -39.03 11.13 -24.18
CA SER A 70 -39.86 10.07 -24.79
C SER A 70 -41.32 10.10 -24.29
N VAL A 71 -41.54 10.26 -22.99
CA VAL A 71 -42.88 10.32 -22.39
C VAL A 71 -43.63 11.58 -22.79
N ASN A 72 -42.95 12.72 -22.92
CA ASN A 72 -43.57 14.01 -23.28
C ASN A 72 -43.79 14.19 -24.79
N GLU A 73 -43.11 13.41 -25.63
CA GLU A 73 -43.32 13.39 -27.07
C GLU A 73 -44.64 12.69 -27.43
N LYS A 74 -45.69 13.48 -27.68
CA LYS A 74 -47.05 12.99 -27.98
C LYS A 74 -47.36 12.91 -29.47
N ILE A 75 -46.62 13.63 -30.31
CA ILE A 75 -46.92 13.79 -31.73
C ILE A 75 -46.20 12.71 -32.52
N ASN A 76 -44.88 12.61 -32.36
CA ASN A 76 -44.06 11.67 -33.12
C ASN A 76 -43.79 10.38 -32.32
N ARG A 77 -44.66 9.38 -32.52
CA ARG A 77 -44.53 8.07 -31.86
C ARG A 77 -43.22 7.35 -32.16
N THR A 78 -42.67 7.51 -33.37
CA THR A 78 -41.39 6.89 -33.75
C THR A 78 -40.23 7.52 -32.99
N SER A 79 -40.24 8.85 -32.86
CA SER A 79 -39.26 9.60 -32.04
C SER A 79 -39.35 9.19 -30.57
N ALA A 80 -40.57 9.20 -30.00
CA ALA A 80 -40.82 8.76 -28.64
C ALA A 80 -40.27 7.36 -28.37
N HIS A 81 -40.55 6.41 -29.27
CA HIS A 81 -40.04 5.03 -29.13
C HIS A 81 -38.51 4.95 -29.23
N THR A 82 -37.91 5.72 -30.13
CA THR A 82 -36.45 5.74 -30.32
C THR A 82 -35.74 6.34 -29.11
N LEU A 83 -36.25 7.45 -28.56
CA LEU A 83 -35.75 8.07 -27.33
C LEU A 83 -35.82 7.11 -26.15
N LYS A 84 -36.91 6.34 -26.04
CA LYS A 84 -37.03 5.29 -25.01
C LYS A 84 -35.94 4.23 -25.16
N LYS A 85 -35.71 3.75 -26.39
CA LYS A 85 -34.63 2.78 -26.64
C LYS A 85 -33.25 3.35 -26.30
N PHE A 86 -32.98 4.62 -26.60
CA PHE A 86 -31.72 5.24 -26.20
C PHE A 86 -31.59 5.33 -24.68
N ALA A 87 -32.65 5.67 -23.95
CA ALA A 87 -32.65 5.65 -22.50
C ALA A 87 -32.32 4.26 -21.93
N GLU A 88 -32.94 3.21 -22.48
CA GLU A 88 -32.69 1.81 -22.11
C GLU A 88 -31.24 1.39 -22.40
N LEU A 89 -30.69 1.75 -23.57
CA LEU A 89 -29.31 1.45 -23.92
C LEU A 89 -28.30 2.13 -22.99
N ILE A 90 -28.54 3.40 -22.63
CA ILE A 90 -27.68 4.10 -21.67
C ILE A 90 -27.81 3.47 -20.29
N SER A 91 -29.03 3.15 -19.83
CA SER A 91 -29.23 2.47 -18.54
C SER A 91 -28.44 1.17 -18.46
N ASN A 92 -28.44 0.36 -19.52
CA ASN A 92 -27.65 -0.87 -19.57
C ASN A 92 -26.14 -0.59 -19.47
N ILE A 93 -25.64 0.48 -20.11
CA ILE A 93 -24.24 0.90 -19.98
C ILE A 93 -23.92 1.24 -18.52
N GLU A 94 -24.82 1.94 -17.83
CA GLU A 94 -24.62 2.34 -16.44
C GLU A 94 -24.69 1.16 -15.46
N ASP A 95 -25.48 0.12 -15.74
CA ASP A 95 -25.44 -1.14 -14.99
C ASP A 95 -24.05 -1.81 -15.10
N TYR A 96 -23.44 -1.81 -16.29
CA TYR A 96 -22.07 -2.30 -16.45
C TYR A 96 -21.06 -1.44 -15.68
N ARG A 97 -21.22 -0.10 -15.68
CA ARG A 97 -20.36 0.79 -14.88
C ARG A 97 -20.55 0.56 -13.38
N HIS A 98 -21.76 0.26 -12.93
CA HIS A 98 -22.01 -0.06 -11.53
C HIS A 98 -21.24 -1.31 -11.11
N ALA A 99 -21.32 -2.37 -11.92
CA ALA A 99 -20.54 -3.59 -11.71
C ALA A 99 -19.02 -3.34 -11.79
N GLU A 100 -18.57 -2.45 -12.68
CA GLU A 100 -17.17 -2.03 -12.77
C GLU A 100 -16.70 -1.36 -11.48
N VAL A 101 -17.48 -0.45 -10.89
CA VAL A 101 -17.17 0.20 -9.61
C VAL A 101 -17.01 -0.83 -8.49
N ASP A 102 -17.95 -1.75 -8.37
CA ASP A 102 -17.90 -2.81 -7.35
C ASP A 102 -16.69 -3.72 -7.56
N ARG A 103 -16.38 -4.05 -8.82
CA ARG A 103 -15.21 -4.86 -9.17
C ARG A 103 -13.91 -4.15 -8.87
N LEU A 104 -13.79 -2.84 -9.14
CA LEU A 104 -12.62 -2.03 -8.78
C LEU A 104 -12.39 -2.04 -7.27
N PHE A 105 -13.45 -1.86 -6.47
CA PHE A 105 -13.36 -1.95 -5.02
C PHE A 105 -12.92 -3.34 -4.54
N ALA A 106 -13.57 -4.39 -5.02
CA ALA A 106 -13.33 -5.75 -4.55
C ALA A 106 -11.99 -6.33 -5.02
N LYS A 107 -11.59 -6.06 -6.27
CA LYS A 107 -10.42 -6.69 -6.90
C LYS A 107 -9.15 -5.85 -6.84
N VAL A 108 -9.25 -4.53 -6.67
CA VAL A 108 -8.08 -3.65 -6.66
C VAL A 108 -7.91 -2.98 -5.32
N ILE A 109 -8.90 -2.22 -4.85
CA ILE A 109 -8.76 -1.42 -3.62
C ILE A 109 -8.62 -2.31 -2.39
N THR A 110 -9.41 -3.38 -2.28
CA THR A 110 -9.39 -4.25 -1.10
C THR A 110 -8.05 -4.98 -0.94
N PRO A 111 -7.49 -5.66 -1.97
CA PRO A 111 -6.16 -6.27 -1.87
C PRO A 111 -5.05 -5.25 -1.61
N LEU A 112 -5.13 -4.08 -2.26
CA LEU A 112 -4.14 -3.01 -2.09
C LEU A 112 -4.13 -2.46 -0.65
N SER A 113 -5.33 -2.24 -0.09
CA SER A 113 -5.49 -1.78 1.30
C SER A 113 -4.93 -2.80 2.29
N ARG A 114 -5.24 -4.10 2.08
CA ARG A 114 -4.70 -5.19 2.90
C ARG A 114 -3.18 -5.22 2.88
N TYR A 115 -2.56 -5.06 1.72
CA TYR A 115 -1.11 -4.97 1.65
C TYR A 115 -0.55 -3.76 2.39
N GLY A 116 -1.20 -2.60 2.25
CA GLY A 116 -0.84 -1.39 3.01
C GLY A 116 -0.84 -1.64 4.52
N ASP A 117 -1.80 -2.40 5.03
CA ASP A 117 -1.85 -2.77 6.45
C ASP A 117 -0.73 -3.73 6.87
N GLU A 118 -0.34 -4.68 6.01
CA GLU A 118 0.83 -5.53 6.25
C GLU A 118 2.14 -4.72 6.28
N VAL A 119 2.31 -3.74 5.39
CA VAL A 119 3.47 -2.83 5.41
C VAL A 119 3.52 -2.03 6.72
N LYS A 120 2.38 -1.51 7.19
CA LYS A 120 2.29 -0.81 8.48
C LYS A 120 2.66 -1.72 9.66
N LYS A 121 2.23 -2.99 9.66
CA LYS A 121 2.61 -3.98 10.68
C LYS A 121 4.12 -4.23 10.66
N ILE A 122 4.72 -4.40 9.48
CA ILE A 122 6.16 -4.57 9.33
C ILE A 122 6.90 -3.35 9.89
N ARG A 123 6.44 -2.14 9.60
CA ARG A 123 7.02 -0.90 10.15
C ARG A 123 6.93 -0.87 11.68
N ALA A 124 5.78 -1.23 12.25
CA ALA A 124 5.58 -1.27 13.70
C ALA A 124 6.53 -2.27 14.37
N ASN A 125 6.66 -3.47 13.81
CA ASN A 125 7.58 -4.50 14.29
C ASN A 125 9.04 -4.04 14.20
N LEU A 126 9.44 -3.42 13.08
CA LEU A 126 10.79 -2.87 12.91
C LEU A 126 11.09 -1.81 13.97
N LYS A 127 10.14 -0.91 14.26
CA LYS A 127 10.30 0.12 15.30
C LYS A 127 10.42 -0.50 16.69
N ALA A 128 9.67 -1.55 16.99
CA ALA A 128 9.73 -2.27 18.26
C ALA A 128 11.08 -2.98 18.45
N GLU A 129 11.53 -3.73 17.45
CA GLU A 129 12.82 -4.44 17.44
C GLU A 129 14.00 -3.47 17.61
N LEU A 130 14.01 -2.36 16.87
CA LEU A 130 15.07 -1.34 17.00
C LEU A 130 15.08 -0.68 18.37
N SER A 131 13.91 -0.50 18.97
CA SER A 131 13.78 0.07 20.32
C SER A 131 14.27 -0.91 21.39
N ALA A 132 13.92 -2.20 21.26
CA ALA A 132 14.39 -3.26 22.15
C ALA A 132 15.92 -3.40 22.08
N ARG A 133 16.48 -3.42 20.87
CA ARG A 133 17.93 -3.48 20.64
C ARG A 133 18.67 -2.27 21.21
N LYS A 134 18.12 -1.07 21.07
CA LYS A 134 18.69 0.14 21.71
C LYS A 134 18.72 0.02 23.23
N LYS A 135 17.68 -0.54 23.86
CA LYS A 135 17.63 -0.77 25.31
C LYS A 135 18.65 -1.82 25.75
N GLU A 136 18.77 -2.93 25.02
CA GLU A 136 19.75 -3.99 25.30
C GLU A 136 21.19 -3.45 25.21
N ILE A 137 21.51 -2.70 24.15
CA ILE A 137 22.83 -2.05 24.01
C ILE A 137 23.09 -1.07 25.16
N ALA A 138 22.08 -0.30 25.58
CA ALA A 138 22.21 0.62 26.71
C ALA A 138 22.44 -0.11 28.05
N GLN A 139 21.80 -1.26 28.26
CA GLN A 139 22.00 -2.10 29.44
C GLN A 139 23.38 -2.74 29.45
N LEU A 140 23.84 -3.30 28.32
CA LEU A 140 25.17 -3.90 28.21
C LEU A 140 26.29 -2.88 28.45
N LYS A 141 26.14 -1.64 27.94
CA LYS A 141 27.06 -0.53 28.24
C LYS A 141 27.14 -0.20 29.73
N ARG A 142 26.04 -0.33 30.48
CA ARG A 142 26.02 -0.12 31.94
C ARG A 142 26.70 -1.27 32.71
N LEU A 143 26.67 -2.48 32.16
CA LEU A 143 27.22 -3.69 32.79
C LEU A 143 28.68 -3.98 32.39
N GLY A 144 29.29 -3.17 31.52
CA GLY A 144 30.68 -3.36 31.08
C GLY A 144 30.91 -4.63 30.23
N GLN A 145 29.86 -5.31 29.78
CA GLN A 145 29.95 -6.51 28.96
C GLN A 145 30.00 -6.15 27.47
N ASN A 146 31.06 -6.61 26.78
CA ASN A 146 31.32 -6.33 25.36
C ASN A 146 30.72 -7.35 24.37
N SER A 147 29.81 -8.24 24.80
CA SER A 147 29.23 -9.27 23.92
C SER A 147 27.75 -8.99 23.62
N VAL A 148 27.46 -8.37 22.47
CA VAL A 148 26.09 -8.31 21.93
C VAL A 148 25.85 -9.59 21.12
N PRO A 149 24.85 -10.44 21.48
CA PRO A 149 24.47 -11.55 20.61
C PRO A 149 23.93 -11.00 19.30
N SER A 150 24.58 -11.36 18.19
CA SER A 150 24.18 -10.92 16.86
C SER A 150 22.91 -11.64 16.40
N ARG A 151 21.73 -11.16 16.82
CA ARG A 151 20.49 -11.48 16.09
C ARG A 151 20.49 -10.66 14.81
N ALA A 152 20.80 -11.33 13.70
CA ALA A 152 20.71 -10.77 12.37
C ALA A 152 19.26 -10.34 12.12
N VAL A 153 19.06 -9.03 11.88
CA VAL A 153 17.77 -8.46 11.43
C VAL A 153 17.32 -9.09 10.09
N SER A 154 18.24 -9.80 9.44
CA SER A 154 18.18 -10.27 8.06
C SER A 154 17.40 -11.57 7.84
N HIS A 155 17.35 -12.49 8.81
CA HIS A 155 16.97 -13.88 8.50
C HIS A 155 15.47 -14.17 8.44
N THR A 156 14.61 -13.25 8.89
CA THR A 156 13.14 -13.42 8.86
C THR A 156 12.42 -12.42 7.95
N PHE A 157 13.06 -11.33 7.51
CA PHE A 157 12.38 -10.22 6.84
C PHE A 157 12.41 -10.26 5.31
N LEU A 158 13.52 -10.66 4.68
CA LEU A 158 13.60 -10.82 3.22
C LEU A 158 12.58 -11.82 2.63
N PRO A 159 12.36 -13.02 3.21
CA PRO A 159 11.40 -13.97 2.65
C PRO A 159 9.96 -13.46 2.73
N ALA A 160 9.57 -12.73 3.79
CA ALA A 160 8.24 -12.15 3.91
C ALA A 160 7.96 -11.06 2.84
N PHE A 161 8.96 -10.22 2.53
CA PHE A 161 8.85 -9.21 1.48
C PHE A 161 8.75 -9.84 0.07
N CYS A 162 9.54 -10.89 -0.22
CA CYS A 162 9.48 -11.58 -1.51
C CYS A 162 8.23 -12.45 -1.67
N GLN A 163 7.76 -13.15 -0.63
CA GLN A 163 6.57 -14.00 -0.72
C GLN A 163 5.28 -13.19 -0.89
N LEU A 164 5.16 -12.02 -0.27
CA LEU A 164 3.96 -11.19 -0.41
C LEU A 164 3.86 -10.51 -1.78
N ALA A 165 4.99 -10.09 -2.36
CA ALA A 165 5.04 -9.54 -3.72
C ALA A 165 4.63 -10.59 -4.78
N LEU A 166 5.03 -11.85 -4.58
CA LEU A 166 4.60 -12.97 -5.42
C LEU A 166 3.09 -13.22 -5.35
N VAL A 167 2.46 -13.14 -4.17
CA VAL A 167 1.01 -13.36 -4.04
C VAL A 167 0.19 -12.27 -4.74
N ILE A 168 0.64 -11.01 -4.71
CA ILE A 168 -0.05 -9.90 -5.41
C ILE A 168 0.10 -10.02 -6.93
N LEU A 169 1.27 -10.43 -7.43
CA LEU A 169 1.50 -10.64 -8.86
C LEU A 169 0.82 -11.89 -9.43
N ILE A 170 0.45 -12.87 -8.58
CA ILE A 170 -0.24 -14.09 -9.00
C ILE A 170 -1.78 -13.91 -9.05
N TYR A 171 -2.33 -12.91 -8.35
CA TYR A 171 -3.78 -12.71 -8.20
C TYR A 171 -4.35 -11.46 -8.91
N ILE A 172 -3.52 -10.72 -9.65
CA ILE A 172 -3.92 -9.71 -10.63
C ILE A 172 -3.72 -10.31 -12.02
#